data_AF-A0A5B7D193-F1
#
_entry.id   AF-A0A5B7D193-F1
#
_cell.length_a   1.000
_cell.length_b   1.000
_cell.length_c   1.000
_cell.angle_alpha   90.00
_cell.angle_beta   90.00
_cell.angle_gamma   90.00
#
_symmetry.space_group_name_H-M   'P 1'
#
loop_
_entity.id
_entity.type
_entity.pdbx_description
1 polymer ?
#
loop_
_entity_poly.entity_id
_entity_poly.type
_entity_poly.pdbx_seq_one_letter_code
_entity_poly.pdbx_strand_id
1 'polypeptide(L)'
;MIYTSGGPFRFLWPVGRQQTREKVRRAVLLPPGSMKECLRVAVAAVAALGIIYLLYQYLAAPRAFTVVHPPVLHVLREEYSVWPPFIGRLPHSQHYIVPSPSSCLLQEWYTSECFDSRTSEDLVEIFGSLIPTWAESPHLECQESYSRFQELYEVHQRTSGPLEMPSSFAEKVRGWLGGDEMFREKVDKQIHPHIHMMLAPDHYYGSMEGLRTAAQAYYRSTGRNYFSSLVTIHDTLGLAVEYGDAVALSSLGGKGDLEVVFLCDYPSKDFFSLIYFTVQAYHDTFRQPCKSLAGAWPALGTTRNASVGRLPAIARMVSRGDCSSLRADFSTFEIFQVILLSF
;
A
#
# COMPACT_ATOMS: atom_id res chain seq x y z
N MET A 1 30.99 -13.43 -28.40
CA MET A 1 31.49 -14.74 -27.96
C MET A 1 30.44 -15.27 -26.99
N ILE A 2 29.58 -16.17 -27.48
CA ILE A 2 28.34 -16.62 -26.84
C ILE A 2 28.63 -17.98 -26.22
N TYR A 3 28.41 -18.13 -24.92
CA TYR A 3 28.36 -19.43 -24.25
C TYR A 3 26.97 -19.64 -23.68
N THR A 4 26.20 -20.47 -24.37
CA THR A 4 24.97 -21.11 -23.89
C THR A 4 25.31 -22.55 -23.54
N SER A 5 25.11 -22.97 -22.29
CA SER A 5 25.09 -24.39 -21.93
C SER A 5 23.73 -24.75 -21.35
N GLY A 6 22.90 -25.37 -22.18
CA GLY A 6 21.68 -26.04 -21.78
C GLY A 6 21.96 -27.39 -21.14
N GLY A 7 21.17 -27.73 -20.13
CA GLY A 7 21.03 -29.09 -19.60
C GLY A 7 19.54 -29.49 -19.66
N PRO A 8 19.19 -30.69 -20.14
CA PRO A 8 17.80 -31.10 -20.27
C PRO A 8 17.26 -31.67 -18.95
N PHE A 9 16.14 -31.12 -18.47
CA PHE A 9 15.31 -31.71 -17.44
C PHE A 9 14.62 -32.97 -17.98
N ARG A 10 14.97 -34.15 -17.44
CA ARG A 10 14.21 -35.39 -17.64
C ARG A 10 13.06 -35.46 -16.64
N PHE A 11 11.83 -35.35 -17.14
CA PHE A 11 10.62 -35.77 -16.44
C PHE A 11 10.57 -37.31 -16.43
N LEU A 12 10.58 -37.90 -15.23
CA LEU A 12 10.26 -39.32 -15.03
C LEU A 12 8.76 -39.44 -14.71
N TRP A 13 7.99 -39.86 -15.71
CA TRP A 13 6.63 -40.38 -15.54
C TRP A 13 6.73 -41.92 -15.47
N PRO A 14 6.15 -42.60 -14.46
CA PRO A 14 6.06 -44.05 -14.51
C PRO A 14 4.90 -44.45 -15.42
N VAL A 15 5.25 -44.92 -16.63
CA VAL A 15 4.36 -45.66 -17.53
C VAL A 15 4.07 -47.02 -16.91
N GLY A 16 2.78 -47.33 -16.84
CA GLY A 16 2.23 -48.53 -16.24
C GLY A 16 2.74 -49.83 -16.87
N ARG A 17 2.82 -50.85 -16.03
CA ARG A 17 3.04 -52.23 -16.45
C ARG A 17 1.72 -52.98 -16.31
N GLN A 18 1.19 -53.42 -17.44
CA GLN A 18 0.12 -54.39 -17.58
C GLN A 18 0.46 -55.65 -16.78
N GLN A 19 -0.45 -56.06 -15.89
CA GLN A 19 -0.57 -57.44 -15.46
C GLN A 19 -2.02 -57.89 -15.61
N THR A 20 -2.22 -58.68 -16.66
CA THR A 20 -3.04 -59.89 -16.69
C THR A 20 -4.50 -59.80 -16.20
N ARG A 21 -5.40 -59.61 -17.18
CA ARG A 21 -6.71 -60.26 -17.19
C ARG A 21 -6.52 -61.78 -17.14
N GLU A 22 -6.86 -62.39 -16.02
CA GLU A 22 -7.53 -63.70 -15.93
C GLU A 22 -7.59 -64.15 -14.47
N LYS A 23 -8.68 -63.78 -13.78
CA LYS A 23 -9.21 -64.59 -12.68
C LYS A 23 -10.70 -64.28 -12.51
N VAL A 24 -11.46 -65.00 -13.31
CA VAL A 24 -12.59 -65.82 -12.87
C VAL A 24 -13.52 -65.17 -11.85
N ARG A 25 -14.68 -64.77 -12.37
CA ARG A 25 -15.98 -64.67 -11.68
C ARG A 25 -16.03 -65.56 -10.41
N ARG A 26 -15.95 -64.93 -9.25
CA ARG A 26 -16.64 -65.39 -8.03
C ARG A 26 -17.56 -64.28 -7.58
N ALA A 27 -18.84 -64.46 -7.85
CA ALA A 27 -19.88 -63.78 -7.11
C ALA A 27 -19.71 -64.19 -5.64
N VAL A 28 -19.24 -63.26 -4.81
CA VAL A 28 -19.26 -63.41 -3.36
C VAL A 28 -20.73 -63.29 -2.96
N LEU A 29 -21.38 -64.44 -2.81
CA LEU A 29 -22.61 -64.55 -2.05
C LEU A 29 -22.26 -64.16 -0.61
N LEU A 30 -22.73 -62.98 -0.19
CA LEU A 30 -22.62 -62.51 1.18
C LEU A 30 -23.33 -63.52 2.10
N PRO A 31 -22.72 -63.91 3.23
CA PRO A 31 -23.34 -64.84 4.16
C PRO A 31 -24.64 -64.24 4.74
N PRO A 32 -25.70 -65.06 4.94
CA PRO A 32 -26.95 -64.62 5.56
C PRO A 32 -26.67 -64.32 7.04
N GLY A 33 -26.38 -63.05 7.30
CA GLY A 33 -25.97 -62.52 8.60
C GLY A 33 -25.54 -61.05 8.50
N SER A 34 -25.13 -60.61 7.30
CA SER A 34 -24.61 -59.27 7.00
C SER A 34 -25.67 -58.15 6.90
N MET A 35 -26.96 -58.42 7.08
CA MET A 35 -27.98 -57.38 6.91
C MET A 35 -27.95 -56.35 8.04
N LYS A 36 -27.58 -56.77 9.26
CA LYS A 36 -27.43 -55.87 10.41
C LYS A 36 -26.20 -54.98 10.30
N GLU A 37 -25.06 -55.51 9.83
CA GLU A 37 -23.87 -54.70 9.53
C GLU A 37 -24.13 -53.69 8.40
N CYS A 38 -24.75 -54.11 7.29
CA CYS A 38 -25.07 -53.19 6.19
C CYS A 38 -26.05 -52.10 6.64
N LEU A 39 -27.03 -52.42 7.48
CA LEU A 39 -27.97 -51.44 8.03
C LEU A 39 -27.27 -50.45 8.98
N ARG A 40 -26.34 -50.92 9.82
CA ARG A 40 -25.55 -50.04 10.70
C ARG A 40 -24.68 -49.06 9.91
N VAL A 41 -24.03 -49.54 8.85
CA VAL A 41 -23.20 -48.69 7.97
C VAL A 41 -24.07 -47.69 7.22
N ALA A 42 -25.23 -48.11 6.73
CA ALA A 42 -26.17 -47.21 6.05
C ALA A 42 -26.72 -46.12 6.99
N VAL A 43 -27.11 -46.47 8.22
CA VAL A 43 -27.59 -45.48 9.21
C VAL A 43 -26.48 -44.50 9.59
N ALA A 44 -25.25 -44.97 9.78
CA ALA A 44 -24.11 -44.11 10.08
C ALA A 44 -23.80 -43.13 8.93
N ALA A 45 -23.88 -43.58 7.67
CA ALA A 45 -23.68 -42.74 6.50
C ALA A 45 -24.77 -41.66 6.37
N VAL A 46 -26.04 -42.00 6.60
CA VAL A 46 -27.14 -41.04 6.56
C VAL A 46 -27.02 -40.02 7.69
N ALA A 47 -26.63 -40.44 8.90
CA ALA A 47 -26.41 -39.53 10.02
C ALA A 47 -25.26 -38.55 9.74
N ALA A 48 -24.14 -39.03 9.18
CA ALA A 48 -23.01 -38.18 8.80
C ALA A 48 -23.40 -37.15 7.74
N LEU A 49 -24.13 -37.55 6.71
CA LEU A 49 -24.64 -36.63 5.68
C LEU A 49 -25.62 -35.61 6.25
N GLY A 50 -26.48 -36.00 7.21
CA GLY A 50 -27.37 -35.09 7.91
C GLY A 50 -26.63 -34.04 8.75
N ILE A 51 -25.56 -34.42 9.45
CA ILE A 51 -24.71 -33.49 10.20
C ILE A 51 -24.01 -32.50 9.26
N ILE A 52 -23.46 -32.99 8.15
CA ILE A 52 -22.82 -32.13 7.14
C ILE A 52 -23.84 -31.13 6.56
N TYR A 53 -25.06 -31.58 6.27
CA TYR A 53 -26.12 -30.71 5.77
C TYR A 53 -26.56 -29.65 6.79
N LEU A 54 -26.70 -30.01 8.06
CA LEU A 54 -27.02 -29.06 9.13
C LEU A 54 -25.90 -28.03 9.36
N LEU A 55 -24.64 -28.46 9.29
CA LEU A 55 -23.49 -27.55 9.36
C LEU A 55 -23.43 -26.61 8.15
N TYR A 56 -23.75 -27.11 6.95
CA TYR A 56 -23.85 -26.29 5.75
C TYR A 56 -24.95 -25.23 5.90
N GLN A 57 -26.14 -25.59 6.39
CA GLN A 57 -27.22 -24.64 6.64
C GLN A 57 -26.87 -23.61 7.72
N TYR A 58 -26.15 -24.02 8.77
CA TYR A 58 -25.71 -23.10 9.82
C TYR A 58 -24.66 -22.09 9.33
N LEU A 59 -23.74 -22.52 8.45
CA LEU A 59 -22.70 -21.67 7.88
C LEU A 59 -23.20 -20.82 6.71
N ALA A 60 -24.16 -21.32 5.93
CA ALA A 60 -24.71 -20.63 4.77
C ALA A 60 -25.86 -19.67 5.10
N ALA A 61 -26.38 -19.68 6.34
CA ALA A 61 -27.36 -18.71 6.78
C ALA A 61 -26.72 -17.30 6.80
N PRO A 62 -27.12 -16.37 5.92
CA PRO A 62 -26.63 -15.01 5.98
C PRO A 62 -27.11 -14.42 7.30
N ARG A 63 -26.18 -14.18 8.24
CA ARG A 63 -26.46 -13.31 9.38
C ARG A 63 -26.72 -11.94 8.80
N ALA A 64 -27.99 -11.60 8.61
CA ALA A 64 -28.42 -10.25 8.32
C ALA A 64 -28.01 -9.39 9.52
N PHE A 65 -26.81 -8.80 9.45
CA PHE A 65 -26.46 -7.66 10.27
C PHE A 65 -27.38 -6.54 9.82
N THR A 66 -28.49 -6.34 10.53
CA THR A 66 -29.21 -5.09 10.49
C THR A 66 -28.27 -4.03 11.04
N VAL A 67 -27.59 -3.32 10.15
CA VAL A 67 -26.93 -2.06 10.47
C VAL A 67 -28.05 -1.10 10.84
N VAL A 68 -28.33 -1.00 12.14
CA VAL A 68 -29.17 0.06 12.67
C VAL A 68 -28.35 1.33 12.50
N HIS A 69 -28.65 2.11 11.46
CA HIS A 69 -28.15 3.47 11.38
C HIS A 69 -28.72 4.24 12.57
N PRO A 70 -27.89 4.78 13.49
CA PRO A 70 -28.40 5.64 14.53
C PRO A 70 -29.05 6.86 13.90
N PRO A 71 -30.09 7.44 14.54
CA PRO A 71 -30.69 8.68 14.07
C PRO A 71 -29.59 9.73 13.92
N VAL A 72 -29.63 10.45 12.81
CA VAL A 72 -28.75 11.59 12.51
C VAL A 72 -28.98 12.64 13.59
N LEU A 73 -28.24 12.53 14.69
CA LEU A 73 -28.04 13.64 15.61
C LEU A 73 -27.30 14.70 14.81
N HIS A 74 -27.81 15.93 14.82
CA HIS A 74 -27.05 17.10 14.44
C HIS A 74 -25.86 17.23 15.41
N VAL A 75 -24.77 16.54 15.10
CA VAL A 75 -23.49 16.66 15.79
C VAL A 75 -22.92 18.02 15.42
N LEU A 76 -22.57 18.77 16.47
CA LEU A 76 -21.89 20.05 16.38
C LEU A 76 -20.68 19.94 15.44
N ARG A 77 -20.46 21.02 14.70
CA ARG A 77 -19.55 21.20 13.55
C ARG A 77 -18.04 21.07 13.86
N GLU A 78 -17.64 20.20 14.79
CA GLU A 78 -16.26 20.01 15.24
C GLU A 78 -15.65 18.65 14.88
N GLU A 79 -16.43 17.73 14.29
CA GLU A 79 -15.93 16.39 13.97
C GLU A 79 -15.39 16.30 12.54
N TYR A 80 -14.12 15.89 12.46
CA TYR A 80 -13.44 15.46 11.24
C TYR A 80 -14.11 14.20 10.70
N SER A 81 -15.14 14.37 9.88
CA SER A 81 -15.62 13.30 9.03
C SER A 81 -14.57 13.07 7.96
N VAL A 82 -14.10 11.83 7.79
CA VAL A 82 -13.13 11.40 6.78
C VAL A 82 -13.72 11.47 5.36
N TRP A 83 -14.65 12.39 5.11
CA TRP A 83 -15.49 12.44 3.91
C TRP A 83 -15.75 13.88 3.50
N PRO A 84 -15.54 14.26 2.23
CA PRO A 84 -16.19 13.71 1.03
C PRO A 84 -15.30 12.73 0.23
N PRO A 85 -15.81 12.02 -0.80
CA PRO A 85 -15.05 10.97 -1.50
C PRO A 85 -13.68 11.43 -1.98
N PHE A 86 -12.66 10.56 -1.80
CA PHE A 86 -11.33 10.72 -2.40
C PHE A 86 -11.43 10.94 -3.91
N ILE A 87 -12.45 10.34 -4.53
CA ILE A 87 -12.91 10.64 -5.88
C ILE A 87 -13.83 11.86 -5.81
N GLY A 88 -13.23 13.03 -5.64
CA GLY A 88 -13.87 14.25 -6.10
C GLY A 88 -14.03 14.13 -7.60
N ARG A 89 -15.24 13.78 -8.09
CA ARG A 89 -15.77 14.56 -9.20
C ARG A 89 -15.61 15.99 -8.73
N LEU A 90 -14.62 16.71 -9.26
CA LEU A 90 -14.51 18.13 -9.00
C LEU A 90 -15.92 18.71 -9.20
N PRO A 91 -16.42 19.58 -8.30
CA PRO A 91 -17.64 20.31 -8.54
C PRO A 91 -17.35 21.35 -9.63
N HIS A 92 -17.03 20.88 -10.84
CA HIS A 92 -16.81 21.70 -12.01
C HIS A 92 -18.19 22.05 -12.56
N SER A 93 -18.75 23.12 -12.01
CA SER A 93 -19.95 23.81 -12.47
C SER A 93 -21.24 22.98 -12.51
N GLN A 94 -22.27 23.46 -11.82
CA GLN A 94 -23.61 22.89 -11.82
C GLN A 94 -24.36 22.98 -13.17
N HIS A 95 -23.67 23.24 -14.30
CA HIS A 95 -24.36 23.53 -15.57
C HIS A 95 -23.97 22.73 -16.81
N TYR A 96 -23.00 21.82 -16.78
CA TYR A 96 -22.78 20.91 -17.92
C TYR A 96 -22.47 19.49 -17.46
N ILE A 97 -23.34 18.55 -17.83
CA ILE A 97 -23.08 17.12 -17.71
C ILE A 97 -22.01 16.77 -18.76
N VAL A 98 -20.74 16.86 -18.38
CA VAL A 98 -19.62 16.30 -19.12
C VAL A 98 -19.11 15.09 -18.32
N PRO A 99 -18.77 13.96 -18.96
CA PRO A 99 -18.10 12.86 -18.28
C PRO A 99 -16.86 13.39 -17.56
N SER A 100 -16.61 12.93 -16.33
CA SER A 100 -15.34 13.19 -15.62
C SER A 100 -14.18 13.01 -16.59
N PRO A 101 -13.36 14.04 -16.84
CA PRO A 101 -12.13 13.84 -17.59
C PRO A 101 -11.35 12.72 -16.90
N SER A 102 -10.78 11.78 -17.66
CA SER A 102 -9.75 10.88 -17.13
C SER A 102 -8.67 11.73 -16.46
N SER A 103 -8.03 11.26 -15.38
CA SER A 103 -6.94 11.98 -14.69
C SER A 103 -5.91 12.59 -15.67
N CYS A 104 -5.63 11.91 -16.78
CA CYS A 104 -4.77 12.42 -17.87
C CYS A 104 -5.22 13.78 -18.46
N LEU A 105 -6.53 14.01 -18.65
CA LEU A 105 -7.04 15.27 -19.21
C LEU A 105 -6.97 16.42 -18.20
N LEU A 106 -7.06 16.11 -16.91
CA LEU A 106 -6.89 17.09 -15.85
C LEU A 106 -5.41 17.49 -15.72
N GLN A 107 -4.50 16.50 -15.80
CA GLN A 107 -3.06 16.73 -15.81
C GLN A 107 -2.61 17.56 -17.03
N GLU A 108 -3.14 17.28 -18.22
CA GLU A 108 -2.86 18.07 -19.42
C GLU A 108 -3.27 19.55 -19.26
N TRP A 109 -4.40 19.80 -18.60
CA TRP A 109 -4.87 21.16 -18.31
C TRP A 109 -3.97 21.88 -17.29
N TYR A 110 -3.59 21.24 -16.18
CA TYR A 110 -2.65 21.84 -15.22
C TYR A 110 -1.29 22.12 -15.87
N THR A 111 -0.85 21.19 -16.73
CA THR A 111 0.37 21.36 -17.53
C THR A 111 0.28 22.60 -18.42
N SER A 112 -0.81 22.77 -19.18
CA SER A 112 -0.96 23.91 -20.09
C SER A 112 -1.14 25.23 -19.35
N GLU A 113 -2.05 25.28 -18.38
CA GLU A 113 -2.51 26.54 -17.78
C GLU A 113 -1.72 26.96 -16.53
N CYS A 114 -1.20 26.00 -15.76
CA CYS A 114 -0.49 26.30 -14.50
C CYS A 114 1.03 26.24 -14.65
N PHE A 115 1.56 25.49 -15.62
CA PHE A 115 3.01 25.29 -15.78
C PHE A 115 3.56 25.76 -17.13
N ASP A 116 2.79 26.50 -17.91
CA ASP A 116 3.20 26.99 -19.24
C ASP A 116 3.65 25.86 -20.18
N SER A 117 2.83 24.79 -20.21
CA SER A 117 3.07 23.55 -20.95
C SER A 117 4.35 22.78 -20.58
N ARG A 118 4.91 23.02 -19.38
CA ARG A 118 6.08 22.28 -18.87
C ARG A 118 5.68 21.16 -17.93
N THR A 119 6.38 20.04 -18.01
CA THR A 119 6.34 18.94 -17.05
C THR A 119 7.75 18.46 -16.77
N SER A 120 7.98 17.93 -15.57
CA SER A 120 9.24 17.29 -15.25
C SER A 120 9.06 16.22 -14.19
N GLU A 121 9.85 15.16 -14.31
CA GLU A 121 10.03 14.14 -13.28
C GLU A 121 11.25 14.45 -12.38
N ASP A 122 12.05 15.45 -12.74
CA ASP A 122 13.22 15.88 -11.96
C ASP A 122 12.79 16.85 -10.85
N LEU A 123 13.04 16.46 -9.60
CA LEU A 123 12.77 17.31 -8.43
C LEU A 123 13.46 18.67 -8.54
N VAL A 124 14.66 18.75 -9.13
CA VAL A 124 15.37 20.03 -9.30
C VAL A 124 14.59 20.96 -10.22
N GLU A 125 14.02 20.43 -11.30
CA GLU A 125 13.22 21.20 -12.25
C GLU A 125 11.83 21.53 -11.67
N ILE A 126 11.22 20.60 -10.93
CA ILE A 126 9.96 20.82 -10.21
C ILE A 126 10.11 21.97 -9.22
N PHE A 127 11.08 21.88 -8.30
CA PHE A 127 11.30 22.91 -7.28
C PHE A 127 11.90 24.20 -7.83
N GLY A 128 12.74 24.10 -8.87
CA GLY A 128 13.45 25.25 -9.43
C GLY A 128 12.65 26.06 -10.44
N SER A 129 11.71 25.45 -11.17
CA SER A 129 11.04 26.12 -12.30
C SER A 129 9.53 25.95 -12.33
N LEU A 130 8.98 24.77 -12.03
CA LEU A 130 7.52 24.56 -12.05
C LEU A 130 6.83 25.31 -10.91
N ILE A 131 7.35 25.21 -9.68
CA ILE A 131 6.73 25.83 -8.51
C ILE A 131 6.65 27.37 -8.62
N PRO A 132 7.73 28.09 -9.02
CA PRO A 132 7.63 29.53 -9.25
C PRO A 132 6.60 29.89 -10.33
N THR A 133 6.57 29.13 -11.43
CA THR A 133 5.60 29.34 -12.52
C THR A 133 4.17 29.14 -12.04
N TRP A 134 3.93 28.11 -11.23
CA TRP A 134 2.64 27.83 -10.63
C TRP A 134 2.16 28.96 -9.73
N ALA A 135 3.07 29.54 -8.93
CA ALA A 135 2.79 30.66 -8.04
C ALA A 135 2.36 31.93 -8.78
N GLU A 136 2.89 32.13 -10.00
CA GLU A 136 2.63 33.30 -10.83
C GLU A 136 1.44 33.11 -11.78
N SER A 137 0.80 31.95 -11.79
CA SER A 137 -0.30 31.65 -12.71
C SER A 137 -1.50 32.59 -12.50
N PRO A 138 -2.10 33.13 -13.57
CA PRO A 138 -3.25 34.04 -13.48
C PRO A 138 -4.57 33.30 -13.23
N HIS A 139 -4.59 31.96 -13.34
CA HIS A 139 -5.80 31.16 -13.19
C HIS A 139 -6.12 30.89 -11.72
N LEU A 140 -7.39 31.07 -11.33
CA LEU A 140 -7.84 30.92 -9.95
C LEU A 140 -7.61 29.49 -9.44
N GLU A 141 -7.85 28.48 -10.27
CA GLU A 141 -7.65 27.07 -9.95
C GLU A 141 -6.16 26.72 -9.72
N CYS A 142 -5.26 27.36 -10.47
CA CYS A 142 -3.82 27.25 -10.24
C CYS A 142 -3.43 27.89 -8.92
N GLN A 143 -3.96 29.08 -8.60
CA GLN A 143 -3.70 29.75 -7.32
C GLN A 143 -4.25 28.99 -6.12
N GLU A 144 -5.46 28.42 -6.24
CA GLU A 144 -6.05 27.61 -5.18
C GLU A 144 -5.26 26.33 -4.91
N SER A 145 -4.82 25.64 -5.97
CA SER A 145 -4.02 24.43 -5.85
C SER A 145 -2.62 24.74 -5.32
N TYR A 146 -1.99 25.84 -5.76
CA TYR A 146 -0.72 26.33 -5.22
C TYR A 146 -0.84 26.72 -3.75
N SER A 147 -1.92 27.38 -3.35
CA SER A 147 -2.20 27.69 -1.95
C SER A 147 -2.27 26.42 -1.10
N ARG A 148 -2.92 25.34 -1.58
CA ARG A 148 -2.91 24.04 -0.89
C ARG A 148 -1.49 23.48 -0.77
N PHE A 149 -0.68 23.62 -1.82
CA PHE A 149 0.72 23.22 -1.80
C PHE A 149 1.49 23.96 -0.71
N GLN A 150 1.40 25.29 -0.65
CA GLN A 150 2.09 26.09 0.37
C GLN A 150 1.60 25.83 1.81
N GLU A 151 0.33 25.43 1.98
CA GLU A 151 -0.19 25.04 3.30
C GLU A 151 0.40 23.70 3.78
N LEU A 152 0.77 22.81 2.86
CA LEU A 152 1.25 21.46 3.17
C LEU A 152 2.77 21.30 3.09
N TYR A 153 3.41 22.10 2.24
CA TYR A 153 4.81 22.02 1.92
C TYR A 153 5.47 23.38 2.06
N GLU A 154 6.66 23.35 2.63
CA GLU A 154 7.58 24.46 2.58
C GLU A 154 8.73 24.06 1.66
N VAL A 155 9.12 24.91 0.70
CA VAL A 155 10.19 24.60 -0.26
C VAL A 155 11.44 25.35 0.12
N HIS A 156 12.55 24.62 0.25
CA HIS A 156 13.85 25.21 0.59
C HIS A 156 14.96 24.60 -0.26
N GLN A 157 15.86 25.43 -0.80
CA GLN A 157 17.00 24.96 -1.60
C GLN A 157 18.23 24.73 -0.71
N ARG A 158 18.79 23.52 -0.70
CA ARG A 158 20.08 23.19 -0.05
C ARG A 158 21.12 22.79 -1.07
N THR A 159 22.31 23.38 -0.99
CA THR A 159 23.53 22.85 -1.61
C THR A 159 24.39 22.19 -0.54
N SER A 160 24.40 20.85 -0.53
CA SER A 160 25.30 20.05 0.32
C SER A 160 26.61 19.80 -0.43
N GLY A 161 27.75 20.09 0.19
CA GLY A 161 29.04 19.59 -0.30
C GLY A 161 29.11 18.05 -0.21
N PRO A 162 29.96 17.40 -1.01
CA PRO A 162 30.15 15.95 -0.94
C PRO A 162 30.57 15.53 0.48
N LEU A 163 29.95 14.46 0.99
CA LEU A 163 30.22 13.95 2.33
C LEU A 163 31.58 13.24 2.36
N GLU A 164 32.60 13.91 2.87
CA GLU A 164 33.94 13.32 3.03
C GLU A 164 34.06 12.58 4.36
N MET A 165 34.17 11.25 4.30
CA MET A 165 34.38 10.43 5.48
C MET A 165 35.85 10.50 5.93
N PRO A 166 36.15 10.95 7.16
CA PRO A 166 37.52 10.99 7.65
C PRO A 166 38.16 9.61 7.66
N SER A 167 39.41 9.51 7.18
CA SER A 167 40.14 8.24 7.03
C SER A 167 40.27 7.45 8.34
N SER A 168 40.42 8.16 9.47
CA SER A 168 40.48 7.58 10.82
C SER A 168 39.16 6.94 11.27
N PHE A 169 38.03 7.39 10.72
CA PHE A 169 36.72 6.81 10.99
C PHE A 169 36.47 5.57 10.13
N ALA A 170 36.86 5.63 8.85
CA ALA A 170 36.74 4.51 7.92
C ALA A 170 37.55 3.25 8.33
N GLU A 171 38.63 3.42 9.09
CA GLU A 171 39.45 2.33 9.61
C GLU A 171 38.80 1.63 10.82
N LYS A 172 38.14 2.40 11.70
CA LYS A 172 37.38 1.87 12.84
C LYS A 172 36.14 1.09 12.40
N VAL A 173 35.43 1.60 11.40
CA VAL A 173 34.27 0.92 10.81
C VAL A 173 34.67 -0.43 10.19
N ARG A 174 35.86 -0.51 9.58
CA ARG A 174 36.43 -1.77 9.08
C ARG A 174 36.71 -2.77 10.21
N GLY A 175 37.17 -2.31 11.37
CA GLY A 175 37.40 -3.15 12.55
C GLY A 175 36.12 -3.68 13.21
N TRP A 176 35.05 -2.88 13.25
CA TRP A 176 33.77 -3.27 13.87
C TRP A 176 33.03 -4.39 13.12
N LEU A 177 33.24 -4.50 11.81
CA LEU A 177 32.61 -5.52 10.98
C LEU A 177 33.31 -6.89 11.05
N GLY A 178 34.33 -7.03 11.90
CA GLY A 178 34.84 -8.31 12.39
C GLY A 178 35.46 -9.27 11.38
N GLY A 179 35.44 -8.96 10.07
CA GLY A 179 36.02 -9.80 9.02
C GLY A 179 35.40 -11.20 8.86
N ASP A 180 34.30 -11.50 9.55
CA ASP A 180 33.72 -12.85 9.61
C ASP A 180 32.49 -12.94 8.69
N GLU A 181 32.70 -13.52 7.50
CA GLU A 181 31.67 -13.74 6.48
C GLU A 181 30.56 -14.72 6.95
N MET A 182 30.82 -15.57 7.96
CA MET A 182 29.90 -16.66 8.32
C MET A 182 28.72 -16.27 9.22
N PHE A 183 28.74 -15.09 9.85
CA PHE A 183 27.62 -14.65 10.70
C PHE A 183 26.43 -14.13 9.86
N ARG A 184 26.69 -13.59 8.67
CA ARG A 184 25.66 -13.12 7.72
C ARG A 184 24.87 -14.27 7.10
N GLU A 185 25.52 -15.39 6.82
CA GLU A 185 24.92 -16.53 6.12
C GLU A 185 23.85 -17.28 6.92
N LYS A 186 23.83 -17.15 8.25
CA LYS A 186 22.90 -17.90 9.14
C LYS A 186 21.66 -17.11 9.55
N VAL A 187 21.71 -15.79 9.53
CA VAL A 187 20.55 -14.92 9.84
C VAL A 187 19.66 -14.74 8.60
N ASP A 188 20.24 -14.77 7.39
CA ASP A 188 19.51 -14.64 6.11
C ASP A 188 18.67 -15.86 5.69
N LYS A 189 18.82 -17.02 6.35
CA LYS A 189 18.24 -18.28 5.86
C LYS A 189 16.79 -18.55 6.27
N GLN A 190 16.12 -17.61 6.91
CA GLN A 190 14.66 -17.70 7.11
C GLN A 190 13.93 -16.69 6.22
N ILE A 191 14.04 -16.91 4.90
CA ILE A 191 13.21 -16.20 3.91
C ILE A 191 11.79 -16.78 4.00
N HIS A 192 11.04 -16.33 4.99
CA HIS A 192 9.60 -16.55 5.08
C HIS A 192 8.91 -15.19 4.91
N PRO A 193 8.13 -14.97 3.85
CA PRO A 193 7.39 -13.74 3.69
C PRO A 193 6.36 -13.63 4.82
N HIS A 194 6.54 -12.65 5.70
CA HIS A 194 5.64 -12.36 6.79
C HIS A 194 5.42 -10.85 6.91
N ILE A 195 4.30 -10.49 7.53
CA ILE A 195 3.96 -9.10 7.84
C ILE A 195 3.74 -9.03 9.34
N HIS A 196 4.24 -7.97 9.97
CA HIS A 196 3.96 -7.68 11.36
C HIS A 196 2.77 -6.74 11.47
N MET A 197 1.86 -7.05 12.39
CA MET A 197 0.69 -6.23 12.69
C MET A 197 0.72 -5.84 14.15
N MET A 198 0.42 -4.58 14.43
CA MET A 198 0.31 -4.04 15.78
C MET A 198 -1.07 -3.41 15.95
N LEU A 199 -1.69 -3.62 17.12
CA LEU A 199 -2.99 -3.04 17.47
C LEU A 199 -2.85 -2.30 18.79
N ALA A 200 -3.15 -1.00 18.77
CA ALA A 200 -3.25 -0.17 19.96
C ALA A 200 -4.72 0.03 20.36
N PRO A 201 -5.01 0.22 21.66
CA PRO A 201 -6.39 0.36 22.13
C PRO A 201 -7.05 1.68 21.71
N ASP A 202 -6.28 2.77 21.56
CA ASP A 202 -6.86 4.13 21.45
C ASP A 202 -6.05 5.13 20.60
N HIS A 203 -4.94 4.73 19.97
CA HIS A 203 -4.09 5.61 19.16
C HIS A 203 -3.39 4.83 18.03
N TYR A 204 -2.80 5.54 17.07
CA TYR A 204 -1.86 4.92 16.13
C TYR A 204 -0.45 4.87 16.71
N TYR A 205 0.44 4.09 16.13
CA TYR A 205 1.84 4.06 16.56
C TYR A 205 2.71 5.07 15.81
N GLY A 206 3.62 5.71 16.55
CA GLY A 206 4.73 6.48 15.99
C GLY A 206 4.34 7.53 14.96
N SER A 207 4.93 7.44 13.76
CA SER A 207 4.73 8.42 12.69
C SER A 207 3.30 8.48 12.17
N MET A 208 2.52 7.40 12.30
CA MET A 208 1.11 7.39 11.88
C MET A 208 0.23 8.24 12.82
N GLU A 209 0.53 8.25 14.12
CA GLU A 209 -0.18 9.13 15.07
C GLU A 209 0.21 10.59 14.90
N GLY A 210 1.49 10.84 14.59
CA GLY A 210 1.96 12.17 14.19
C GLY A 210 1.21 12.68 12.95
N LEU A 211 1.10 11.85 11.91
CA LEU A 211 0.34 12.16 10.69
C LEU A 211 -1.14 12.40 10.99
N ARG A 212 -1.77 11.56 11.82
CA ARG A 212 -3.17 11.73 12.26
C ARG A 212 -3.39 13.09 12.93
N THR A 213 -2.51 13.43 13.87
CA THR A 213 -2.59 14.68 14.63
C THR A 213 -2.37 15.90 13.72
N ALA A 214 -1.39 15.83 12.81
CA ALA A 214 -1.13 16.88 11.83
C ALA A 214 -2.31 17.08 10.86
N ALA A 215 -2.89 16.00 10.34
CA ALA A 215 -4.08 16.05 9.49
C ALA A 215 -5.28 16.69 10.21
N GLN A 216 -5.47 16.36 11.49
CA GLN A 216 -6.52 16.96 12.32
C GLN A 216 -6.27 18.45 12.58
N ALA A 217 -5.01 18.86 12.79
CA ALA A 217 -4.64 20.26 12.96
C ALA A 217 -4.87 21.05 11.66
N TYR A 218 -4.46 20.51 10.51
CA TYR A 218 -4.71 21.08 9.18
C TYR A 218 -6.21 21.32 8.93
N TYR A 219 -7.06 20.34 9.26
CA TYR A 219 -8.50 20.51 9.12
C TYR A 219 -9.05 21.61 10.03
N ARG A 220 -8.54 21.75 11.26
CA ARG A 220 -8.98 22.80 12.19
C ARG A 220 -8.60 24.21 11.71
N SER A 221 -7.44 24.37 11.09
CA SER A 221 -6.97 25.68 10.61
C SER A 221 -7.58 26.07 9.26
N THR A 222 -7.78 25.11 8.35
CA THR A 222 -8.19 25.40 6.96
C THR A 222 -9.65 25.02 6.66
N GLY A 223 -10.26 24.14 7.47
CA GLY A 223 -11.54 23.50 7.16
C GLY A 223 -11.47 22.44 6.05
N ARG A 224 -10.28 22.13 5.52
CA ARG A 224 -10.07 21.21 4.40
C ARG A 224 -9.56 19.84 4.86
N ASN A 225 -9.90 18.80 4.11
CA ASN A 225 -9.37 17.45 4.38
C ASN A 225 -7.91 17.36 3.92
N TYR A 226 -7.03 16.95 4.83
CA TYR A 226 -5.58 16.85 4.58
C TYR A 226 -5.25 15.90 3.41
N PHE A 227 -5.85 14.71 3.38
CA PHE A 227 -5.55 13.69 2.37
C PHE A 227 -6.10 14.08 1.00
N SER A 228 -7.27 14.73 0.94
CA SER A 228 -7.79 15.29 -0.32
C SER A 228 -6.89 16.39 -0.88
N SER A 229 -6.38 17.28 -0.03
CA SER A 229 -5.39 18.29 -0.43
C SER A 229 -4.10 17.63 -0.93
N LEU A 230 -3.63 16.59 -0.23
CA LEU A 230 -2.44 15.83 -0.61
C LEU A 230 -2.58 15.20 -2.00
N VAL A 231 -3.69 14.52 -2.28
CA VAL A 231 -3.97 13.93 -3.60
C VAL A 231 -4.04 15.01 -4.67
N THR A 232 -4.76 16.11 -4.41
CA THR A 232 -4.90 17.20 -5.38
C THR A 232 -3.55 17.74 -5.81
N ILE A 233 -2.65 17.98 -4.86
CA ILE A 233 -1.31 18.52 -5.14
C ILE A 233 -0.49 17.56 -6.01
N HIS A 234 -0.47 16.28 -5.64
CA HIS A 234 0.31 15.30 -6.39
C HIS A 234 -0.28 15.08 -7.78
N ASP A 235 -1.60 15.03 -7.92
CA ASP A 235 -2.27 14.90 -9.21
C ASP A 235 -1.99 16.12 -10.11
N THR A 236 -2.07 17.33 -9.54
CA THR A 236 -1.69 18.58 -10.21
C THR A 236 -0.26 18.52 -10.75
N LEU A 237 0.67 17.94 -9.98
CA LEU A 237 2.07 17.80 -10.37
C LEU A 237 2.35 16.58 -11.27
N GLY A 238 1.35 15.79 -11.63
CA GLY A 238 1.55 14.55 -12.39
C GLY A 238 2.22 13.42 -11.62
N LEU A 239 2.18 13.49 -10.29
CA LEU A 239 2.80 12.56 -9.34
C LEU A 239 1.80 11.59 -8.70
N ALA A 240 0.54 11.61 -9.14
CA ALA A 240 -0.51 10.71 -8.68
C ALA A 240 -0.92 9.73 -9.78
N VAL A 241 -1.20 8.48 -9.39
CA VAL A 241 -1.78 7.46 -10.24
C VAL A 241 -2.99 6.85 -9.54
N GLU A 242 -4.15 6.91 -10.18
CA GLU A 242 -5.38 6.29 -9.70
C GLU A 242 -5.54 4.87 -10.28
N TYR A 243 -6.04 3.96 -9.45
CA TYR A 243 -6.46 2.62 -9.87
C TYR A 243 -7.68 2.21 -9.05
N GLY A 244 -8.85 2.20 -9.70
CA GLY A 244 -10.11 1.90 -9.04
C GLY A 244 -10.46 2.94 -7.97
N ASP A 245 -10.60 2.51 -6.72
CA ASP A 245 -10.84 3.38 -5.55
C ASP A 245 -9.57 3.80 -4.80
N ALA A 246 -8.39 3.39 -5.28
CA ALA A 246 -7.10 3.68 -4.66
C ALA A 246 -6.25 4.64 -5.49
N VAL A 247 -5.38 5.37 -4.81
CA VAL A 247 -4.40 6.27 -5.42
C VAL A 247 -3.00 6.01 -4.87
N ALA A 248 -2.00 6.06 -5.75
CA ALA A 248 -0.58 6.01 -5.43
C ALA A 248 0.03 7.37 -5.72
N LEU A 249 0.81 7.89 -4.78
CA LEU A 249 1.45 9.19 -4.84
C LEU A 249 2.97 9.01 -4.75
N SER A 250 3.71 9.58 -5.70
CA SER A 250 5.18 9.70 -5.57
C SER A 250 5.50 10.78 -4.52
N SER A 251 6.14 10.41 -3.41
CA SER A 251 6.21 11.28 -2.24
C SER A 251 7.15 12.49 -2.46
N LEU A 252 6.62 13.71 -2.39
CA LEU A 252 7.41 14.95 -2.41
C LEU A 252 8.28 15.15 -1.15
N GLY A 253 7.86 14.59 -0.02
CA GLY A 253 8.54 14.70 1.29
C GLY A 253 9.00 13.34 1.81
N GLY A 254 9.33 12.43 0.90
CA GLY A 254 9.75 11.07 1.23
C GLY A 254 11.00 11.05 2.10
N LYS A 255 11.10 10.04 2.97
CA LYS A 255 12.29 9.77 3.79
C LYS A 255 13.34 8.93 3.07
N GLY A 256 13.01 8.36 1.92
CA GLY A 256 13.92 7.55 1.13
C GLY A 256 13.57 7.55 -0.33
N ASP A 257 14.44 6.95 -1.13
CA ASP A 257 14.32 6.94 -2.57
C ASP A 257 13.08 6.18 -3.04
N LEU A 258 12.50 6.68 -4.13
CA LEU A 258 11.34 6.11 -4.82
C LEU A 258 10.11 5.95 -3.93
N GLU A 259 10.01 6.68 -2.83
CA GLU A 259 8.92 6.47 -1.87
C GLU A 259 7.53 6.70 -2.48
N VAL A 260 6.66 5.70 -2.35
CA VAL A 260 5.27 5.74 -2.81
C VAL A 260 4.31 5.67 -1.62
N VAL A 261 3.35 6.60 -1.58
CA VAL A 261 2.26 6.61 -0.61
C VAL A 261 0.98 6.15 -1.29
N PHE A 262 0.34 5.12 -0.75
CA PHE A 262 -0.94 4.61 -1.20
C PHE A 262 -2.04 5.10 -0.28
N LEU A 263 -3.15 5.55 -0.85
CA LEU A 263 -4.33 5.97 -0.11
C LEU A 263 -5.58 5.28 -0.69
N CYS A 264 -6.49 4.89 0.20
CA CYS A 264 -7.84 4.45 -0.11
C CYS A 264 -8.73 4.68 1.13
N ASP A 265 -10.04 4.74 0.97
CA ASP A 265 -10.95 4.85 2.11
C ASP A 265 -10.84 3.64 3.06
N TYR A 266 -10.76 2.45 2.49
CA TYR A 266 -10.62 1.17 3.18
C TYR A 266 -9.61 0.29 2.43
N PRO A 267 -8.95 -0.72 3.05
CA PRO A 267 -8.07 -1.66 2.34
C PRO A 267 -8.86 -2.53 1.34
N SER A 268 -9.15 -1.97 0.16
CA SER A 268 -9.90 -2.57 -0.93
C SER A 268 -9.02 -3.48 -1.78
N LYS A 269 -9.64 -4.21 -2.72
CA LYS A 269 -8.90 -4.99 -3.71
C LYS A 269 -8.02 -4.11 -4.59
N ASP A 270 -8.51 -2.92 -4.96
CA ASP A 270 -7.78 -2.02 -5.85
C ASP A 270 -6.58 -1.40 -5.14
N PHE A 271 -6.71 -1.10 -3.84
CA PHE A 271 -5.59 -0.70 -2.98
C PHE A 271 -4.46 -1.73 -2.96
N PHE A 272 -4.78 -3.00 -2.72
CA PHE A 272 -3.77 -4.06 -2.74
C PHE A 272 -3.22 -4.35 -4.14
N SER A 273 -4.05 -4.19 -5.18
CA SER A 273 -3.61 -4.35 -6.57
C SER A 273 -2.61 -3.28 -6.96
N LEU A 274 -2.84 -2.03 -6.55
CA LEU A 274 -1.94 -0.90 -6.81
C LEU A 274 -0.60 -1.06 -6.07
N ILE A 275 -0.62 -1.54 -4.82
CA ILE A 275 0.60 -1.94 -4.10
C ILE A 275 1.34 -3.03 -4.87
N TYR A 276 0.63 -4.07 -5.33
CA TYR A 276 1.22 -5.16 -6.10
C TYR A 276 1.89 -4.68 -7.39
N PHE A 277 1.22 -3.83 -8.18
CA PHE A 277 1.81 -3.26 -9.40
C PHE A 277 3.03 -2.41 -9.10
N THR A 278 3.02 -1.68 -7.99
CA THR A 278 4.20 -0.90 -7.57
C THR A 278 5.36 -1.80 -7.14
N VAL A 279 5.08 -2.90 -6.44
CA VAL A 279 6.10 -3.93 -6.13
C VAL A 279 6.73 -4.49 -7.41
N GLN A 280 5.90 -4.78 -8.43
CA GLN A 280 6.38 -5.25 -9.72
C GLN A 280 7.24 -4.19 -10.42
N ALA A 281 6.81 -2.92 -10.44
CA ALA A 281 7.59 -1.83 -11.02
C ALA A 281 8.96 -1.66 -10.32
N TYR A 282 9.01 -1.77 -8.98
CA TYR A 282 10.26 -1.77 -8.22
C TYR A 282 11.20 -2.90 -8.65
N HIS A 283 10.66 -4.10 -8.85
CA HIS A 283 11.45 -5.27 -9.23
C HIS A 283 11.91 -5.21 -10.69
N ASP A 284 10.98 -4.98 -11.61
CA ASP A 284 11.19 -5.15 -13.05
C ASP A 284 11.79 -3.90 -13.70
N THR A 285 11.33 -2.70 -13.29
CA THR A 285 11.75 -1.42 -13.88
C THR A 285 12.94 -0.82 -13.13
N PHE A 286 12.79 -0.62 -11.82
CA PHE A 286 13.81 0.09 -11.02
C PHE A 286 14.94 -0.83 -10.54
N ARG A 287 14.78 -2.15 -10.66
CA ARG A 287 15.74 -3.16 -10.16
C ARG A 287 16.09 -2.96 -8.69
N GLN A 288 15.10 -2.57 -7.88
CA GLN A 288 15.19 -2.36 -6.44
C GLN A 288 14.45 -3.49 -5.70
N PRO A 289 15.12 -4.63 -5.43
CA PRO A 289 14.47 -5.77 -4.80
C PRO A 289 14.13 -5.51 -3.32
N CYS A 290 14.94 -4.71 -2.62
CA CYS A 290 14.76 -4.42 -1.20
C CYS A 290 13.86 -3.21 -0.97
N LYS A 291 12.82 -3.43 -0.17
CA LYS A 291 11.80 -2.44 0.12
C LYS A 291 11.25 -2.64 1.52
N SER A 292 10.82 -1.54 2.12
CA SER A 292 10.04 -1.55 3.34
C SER A 292 8.63 -1.09 3.02
N LEU A 293 7.65 -1.80 3.55
CA LEU A 293 6.23 -1.46 3.45
C LEU A 293 5.66 -1.36 4.85
N ALA A 294 5.00 -0.25 5.15
CA ALA A 294 4.27 -0.04 6.39
C ALA A 294 2.95 0.66 6.10
N GLY A 295 1.92 0.40 6.91
CA GLY A 295 0.62 1.02 6.70
C GLY A 295 -0.17 1.16 7.99
N ALA A 296 -1.22 1.97 7.90
CA ALA A 296 -2.22 2.15 8.93
C ALA A 296 -3.60 2.04 8.31
N TRP A 297 -4.53 1.47 9.08
CA TRP A 297 -5.91 1.26 8.65
C TRP A 297 -6.84 2.22 9.37
N PRO A 298 -8.01 2.52 8.79
CA PRO A 298 -9.01 3.29 9.52
C PRO A 298 -9.31 2.63 10.87
N ALA A 299 -9.39 3.45 11.91
CA ALA A 299 -9.65 2.97 13.26
C ALA A 299 -10.90 2.05 13.29
N LEU A 300 -10.79 0.92 13.99
CA LEU A 300 -11.83 -0.13 14.07
C LEU A 300 -12.93 0.19 15.10
N GLY A 301 -12.66 1.10 16.05
CA GLY A 301 -13.57 1.42 17.15
C GLY A 301 -14.47 2.63 16.87
N THR A 302 -15.51 2.78 17.68
CA THR A 302 -16.42 3.93 17.68
C THR A 302 -16.17 4.89 18.84
N THR A 303 -15.04 4.74 19.54
CA THR A 303 -14.68 5.64 20.63
C THR A 303 -14.43 7.04 20.07
N ARG A 304 -14.56 8.07 20.91
CA ARG A 304 -14.23 9.46 20.52
C ARG A 304 -12.81 9.57 19.96
N ASN A 305 -11.86 8.83 20.53
CA ASN A 305 -10.47 8.85 20.06
C ASN A 305 -10.32 8.14 18.71
N ALA A 306 -11.12 7.11 18.44
CA ALA A 306 -11.15 6.44 17.15
C ALA A 306 -11.86 7.24 16.05
N SER A 307 -12.81 8.12 16.40
CA SER A 307 -13.53 8.97 15.44
C SER A 307 -12.77 10.25 15.08
N VAL A 308 -12.03 10.86 16.02
CA VAL A 308 -11.32 12.13 15.79
C VAL A 308 -10.05 11.92 14.95
N GLY A 309 -9.98 12.59 13.81
CA GLY A 309 -8.79 12.59 12.94
C GLY A 309 -8.55 11.25 12.24
N ARG A 310 -9.56 10.39 12.09
CA ARG A 310 -9.42 9.03 11.54
C ARG A 310 -8.65 9.02 10.20
N LEU A 311 -7.61 8.17 10.12
CA LEU A 311 -6.81 8.00 8.91
C LEU A 311 -7.59 7.21 7.84
N PRO A 312 -7.35 7.46 6.55
CA PRO A 312 -7.70 6.51 5.49
C PRO A 312 -6.90 5.22 5.64
N ALA A 313 -7.20 4.22 4.81
CA ALA A 313 -6.23 3.16 4.55
C ALA A 313 -5.02 3.79 3.86
N ILE A 314 -3.90 3.82 4.58
CA ILE A 314 -2.64 4.38 4.09
C ILE A 314 -1.55 3.33 4.15
N ALA A 315 -0.78 3.23 3.08
CA ALA A 315 0.45 2.46 3.08
C ALA A 315 1.58 3.31 2.48
N ARG A 316 2.81 3.06 2.93
CA ARG A 316 4.03 3.71 2.44
C ARG A 316 5.01 2.62 2.07
N MET A 317 5.48 2.66 0.83
CA MET A 317 6.55 1.81 0.33
C MET A 317 7.75 2.66 0.03
N VAL A 318 8.91 2.24 0.54
CA VAL A 318 10.18 2.92 0.31
C VAL A 318 11.21 1.91 -0.17
N SER A 319 11.99 2.30 -1.17
CA SER A 319 13.16 1.52 -1.60
C SER A 319 14.18 1.54 -0.48
N ARG A 320 14.80 0.39 -0.21
CA ARG A 320 16.02 0.38 0.60
C ARG A 320 17.29 0.31 -0.23
N GLY A 321 17.20 0.38 -1.56
CA GLY A 321 18.35 0.23 -2.42
C GLY A 321 18.73 -1.23 -2.68
N ASP A 322 20.01 -1.46 -2.93
CA ASP A 322 20.58 -2.77 -3.21
C ASP A 322 20.64 -3.64 -1.93
N CYS A 323 19.88 -4.74 -1.92
CA CYS A 323 19.87 -5.71 -0.82
C CYS A 323 21.25 -6.28 -0.46
N SER A 324 22.16 -6.35 -1.43
CA SER A 324 23.50 -6.90 -1.23
C SER A 324 24.48 -5.88 -0.65
N SER A 325 24.13 -4.58 -0.75
CA SER A 325 24.96 -3.50 -0.26
C SER A 325 24.87 -3.39 1.26
N LEU A 326 26.04 -3.41 1.91
CA LEU A 326 26.17 -3.07 3.33
C LEU A 326 25.85 -1.60 3.65
N ARG A 327 25.70 -0.74 2.62
CA ARG A 327 25.46 0.70 2.76
C ARG A 327 24.00 1.08 2.49
N ALA A 328 23.16 0.13 2.13
CA ALA A 328 21.75 0.30 1.80
C ALA A 328 20.84 0.27 3.06
N ASP A 329 21.34 0.81 4.17
CA ASP A 329 20.63 0.87 5.44
C ASP A 329 20.28 2.31 5.80
N PHE A 330 19.23 2.49 6.61
CA PHE A 330 18.86 3.81 7.12
C PHE A 330 20.00 4.34 7.99
N SER A 331 20.56 5.48 7.63
CA SER A 331 21.63 6.11 8.40
C SER A 331 21.06 6.87 9.59
N THR A 332 21.95 7.38 10.43
CA THR A 332 21.60 8.28 11.53
C THR A 332 20.78 9.48 11.06
N PHE A 333 20.98 9.95 9.82
CA PHE A 333 20.18 11.05 9.26
C PHE A 333 18.71 10.64 9.13
N GLU A 334 18.38 9.55 8.47
CA GLU A 334 16.98 9.18 8.25
C GLU A 334 16.25 8.80 9.56
N ILE A 335 16.98 8.29 10.56
CA ILE A 335 16.45 7.88 11.85
C ILE A 335 16.22 9.06 12.80
N PHE A 336 17.23 9.93 12.97
CA PHE A 336 17.20 10.99 14.00
C PHE A 336 16.90 12.37 13.45
N GLN A 337 17.10 12.58 12.15
CA GLN A 337 16.59 13.77 11.51
C GLN A 337 15.07 13.58 11.43
N VAL A 338 14.35 14.33 12.26
CA VAL A 338 13.05 14.80 11.80
C VAL A 338 13.37 15.50 10.49
N ILE A 339 12.66 15.19 9.40
CA ILE A 339 12.61 16.12 8.26
C ILE A 339 11.86 17.34 8.80
N LEU A 340 12.56 18.09 9.65
CA LEU A 340 12.38 19.48 9.91
C LEU A 340 13.09 20.09 8.72
N LEU A 341 12.29 20.66 7.83
CA LEU A 341 12.78 21.73 6.98
C LEU A 341 13.07 22.94 7.90
N SER A 342 14.05 22.79 8.79
CA SER A 342 14.53 23.84 9.68
C SER A 342 15.74 24.46 9.03
N PHE A 343 15.61 25.71 8.62
CA PHE A 343 16.72 26.62 8.37
C PHE A 343 16.67 27.75 9.38
#